data_AF-A0A1H5GCR5-F1
#
_entry.id   AF-A0A1H5GCR5-F1
#
_cell.length_a   1.000
_cell.length_b   1.000
_cell.length_c   1.000
_cell.angle_alpha   90.00
_cell.angle_beta   90.00
_cell.angle_gamma   90.00
#
_symmetry.space_group_name_H-M   'P 1'
#
loop_
_entity.id
_entity.type
_entity.pdbx_description
1 polymer ?
#
loop_
_entity_poly.entity_id
_entity_poly.type
_entity_poly.pdbx_seq_one_letter_code
_entity_poly.pdbx_strand_id
1 'polypeptide(L)' 'MKKQILKLGKTLDRSEQKQINGGTGCVVYTPAKCFGCGGFSLPNGCCLGSYETHACLGEIVPQ' A
#
# COMPACT_ATOMS: atom_id res chain seq x y z
N MET A 1 2.74 -10.01 16.35
CA MET A 1 3.53 -10.74 15.32
C MET A 1 4.93 -10.15 15.27
N LYS A 2 5.97 -10.98 15.36
CA LYS A 2 7.37 -10.54 15.37
C LYS A 2 7.65 -9.82 14.04
N LYS A 3 7.85 -8.49 14.10
CA LYS A 3 8.33 -7.68 12.97
C LYS A 3 9.64 -8.32 12.54
N GLN A 4 9.64 -9.04 11.42
CA GLN A 4 10.89 -9.55 10.85
C GLN A 4 11.76 -8.33 10.63
N ILE A 5 12.87 -8.31 11.35
CA ILE A 5 13.91 -7.30 11.24
C ILE A 5 14.20 -7.17 9.75
N LEU A 6 13.87 -6.01 9.18
CA LEU A 6 14.24 -5.61 7.83
C LEU A 6 15.69 -6.07 7.62
N LYS A 7 15.96 -6.92 6.63
CA LYS A 7 17.33 -7.39 6.35
C LYS A 7 18.15 -6.19 5.86
N LEU A 8 18.58 -5.31 6.77
CA LEU A 8 19.46 -4.18 6.47
C LEU A 8 20.76 -4.76 5.87
N GLY A 9 20.98 -4.48 4.58
CA GLY A 9 22.18 -4.91 3.85
C GLY A 9 21.99 -6.01 2.81
N LYS A 10 20.79 -6.56 2.61
CA LYS A 10 20.49 -7.44 1.47
C LYS A 10 19.43 -6.82 0.57
N THR A 11 19.67 -6.84 -0.75
CA THR A 11 18.64 -6.48 -1.74
C THR A 11 17.48 -7.46 -1.57
N LEU A 12 16.33 -6.91 -1.20
CA LEU A 12 15.07 -7.65 -1.12
C LEU A 12 14.73 -8.21 -2.50
N ASP A 13 14.28 -9.46 -2.55
CA ASP A 13 13.75 -9.99 -3.80
C ASP A 13 12.44 -9.29 -4.17
N ARG A 14 11.99 -9.46 -5.42
CA ARG A 14 10.79 -8.77 -5.94
C ARG A 14 9.52 -9.13 -5.16
N SER A 15 9.46 -10.32 -4.57
CA SER A 15 8.32 -10.78 -3.77
C SER A 15 8.35 -10.16 -2.36
N GLU A 16 9.54 -10.09 -1.74
CA GLU A 16 9.77 -9.40 -0.46
C GLU A 16 9.50 -7.89 -0.59
N GLN A 17 9.96 -7.26 -1.68
CA GLN A 17 9.63 -5.85 -1.98
C GLN A 17 8.13 -5.62 -2.14
N LYS A 18 7.42 -6.53 -2.82
CA LYS A 18 5.97 -6.43 -2.98
C LYS A 18 5.22 -6.55 -1.64
N GLN A 19 5.71 -7.38 -0.73
CA GLN A 19 5.13 -7.51 0.61
C GLN A 19 5.36 -6.25 1.44
N ILE A 20 6.57 -5.66 1.38
CA ILE A 20 6.91 -4.44 2.12
C ILE A 20 6.22 -3.20 1.55
N ASN A 21 6.17 -3.07 0.22
CA ASN A 21 5.58 -1.91 -0.46
C ASN A 21 4.04 -1.93 -0.46
N GLY A 22 3.40 -2.84 0.30
CA GLY A 22 1.96 -2.90 0.42
C GLY A 22 1.30 -3.21 -0.92
N GLY A 23 1.58 -4.38 -1.48
CA GLY A 23 1.12 -4.75 -2.83
C GLY A 23 0.15 -5.94 -2.91
N THR A 24 -0.24 -6.53 -1.78
CA THR A 24 -1.06 -7.75 -1.74
C THR A 24 -2.15 -7.61 -0.68
N GLY A 25 -3.41 -7.83 -1.08
CA GLY A 25 -4.58 -7.79 -0.17
C GLY A 25 -5.21 -6.41 0.06
N CYS A 26 -4.91 -5.42 -0.78
CA CYS A 26 -5.56 -4.10 -0.74
C CYS A 26 -6.90 -4.10 -1.50
N VAL A 27 -7.75 -3.11 -1.24
CA VAL A 27 -8.86 -2.81 -2.14
C VAL A 27 -8.30 -2.16 -3.40
N VAL A 28 -8.81 -2.57 -4.56
CA VAL A 28 -8.39 -2.03 -5.85
C VAL A 28 -9.25 -0.82 -6.20
N TYR A 29 -8.59 0.27 -6.57
CA TYR A 29 -9.22 1.50 -7.02
C TYR A 29 -8.74 1.87 -8.42
N THR A 30 -9.59 2.56 -9.19
CA THR A 30 -9.12 3.18 -10.43
C THR A 30 -8.10 4.26 -10.10
N PRO A 31 -7.12 4.51 -11.00
CA PRO A 31 -6.14 5.58 -10.78
C PRO A 31 -6.80 6.92 -10.48
N ALA A 32 -7.86 7.27 -11.23
CA ALA A 32 -8.63 8.49 -11.04
C ALA A 32 -9.21 8.62 -9.62
N LYS A 33 -9.77 7.53 -9.06
CA LYS A 33 -10.34 7.54 -7.70
C LYS A 33 -9.25 7.67 -6.64
N CYS A 34 -8.13 6.97 -6.81
CA CYS A 34 -6.99 7.06 -5.89
C CYS A 34 -6.39 8.48 -5.86
N PHE A 35 -6.12 9.06 -7.03
CA PHE A 35 -5.61 10.43 -7.13
C PHE A 35 -6.61 11.46 -6.60
N GLY A 36 -7.92 11.25 -6.81
CA GLY A 36 -8.96 12.11 -6.26
C GLY A 36 -8.96 12.19 -4.73
N CYS A 37 -8.46 11.16 -4.04
CA CYS A 37 -8.29 11.13 -2.59
C CYS A 37 -6.86 11.49 -2.13
N GLY A 38 -6.03 12.05 -3.01
CA GLY A 38 -4.65 12.45 -2.70
C GLY A 38 -3.65 11.30 -2.59
N GLY A 39 -4.04 10.09 -3.02
CA GLY A 39 -3.17 8.92 -3.06
C GLY A 39 -2.41 8.74 -4.37
N PHE A 40 -1.59 7.71 -4.44
CA PHE A 40 -0.84 7.29 -5.62
C PHE A 40 -1.24 5.87 -6.06
N SER A 41 -1.68 5.73 -7.31
CA SER A 41 -2.09 4.43 -7.85
C SER A 41 -0.90 3.55 -8.16
N LEU A 42 -0.90 2.32 -7.64
CA LEU A 42 0.10 1.31 -7.93
C LEU A 42 -0.31 0.43 -9.13
N PRO A 43 0.64 -0.21 -9.85
CA PRO A 43 0.33 -1.06 -11.01
C PRO A 43 -0.56 -2.26 -10.74
N ASN A 44 -0.69 -2.67 -9.48
CA ASN A 44 -1.58 -3.74 -9.03
C ASN A 44 -3.00 -3.24 -8.66
N GLY A 45 -3.28 -1.95 -8.84
CA GLY A 45 -4.56 -1.33 -8.52
C GLY A 45 -4.72 -0.87 -7.06
N CYS A 46 -3.75 -1.12 -6.18
CA CYS A 46 -3.77 -0.54 -4.83
C CYS A 46 -3.63 0.99 -4.90
N CYS A 47 -4.20 1.66 -3.91
CA CYS A 47 -3.95 3.07 -3.67
C CYS A 47 -2.99 3.22 -2.49
N LEU A 48 -1.83 3.85 -2.71
CA LEU A 48 -0.88 4.22 -1.68
C LEU A 48 -1.24 5.60 -1.16
N GLY A 49 -1.45 5.77 0.15
CA GLY A 49 -1.77 7.08 0.71
C GLY A 49 -1.67 7.12 2.23
N SER A 50 -2.01 8.27 2.80
CA SER A 50 -2.12 8.43 4.24
C SER A 50 -3.45 7.89 4.76
N TYR A 51 -3.64 7.88 6.07
CA TYR A 51 -4.93 7.53 6.68
C TYR A 51 -6.09 8.32 6.06
N GLU A 52 -5.89 9.62 5.79
CA GLU A 52 -6.88 10.50 5.17
C GLU A 52 -7.25 10.06 3.75
N THR A 53 -6.27 9.62 2.95
CA THR A 53 -6.53 9.05 1.61
C THR A 53 -7.44 7.84 1.72
N HIS A 54 -7.14 6.92 2.63
CA HIS A 54 -7.92 5.71 2.80
C HIS A 54 -9.30 5.97 3.41
N ALA A 55 -9.43 6.95 4.31
CA ALA A 55 -10.72 7.42 4.81
C ALA A 55 -11.59 8.03 3.70
N CYS A 56 -10.99 8.82 2.79
CA CYS A 56 -11.67 9.34 1.60
C CYS A 56 -12.14 8.23 0.66
N LEU A 57 -11.37 7.14 0.55
CA LEU A 57 -11.73 5.96 -0.25
C LEU A 57 -12.81 5.08 0.39
N GLY A 58 -13.20 5.37 1.64
CA GLY A 58 -14.18 4.65 2.42
C GLY A 58 -13.64 3.37 3.07
N GLU A 59 -12.31 3.24 3.22
CA GLU A 59 -11.71 2.11 3.93
C GLU A 59 -11.76 2.33 5.44
N ILE A 60 -12.14 1.29 6.17
CA ILE A 60 -11.99 1.26 7.62
C ILE A 60 -10.54 0.88 7.91
N VAL A 61 -9.67 1.87 8.01
CA VAL A 61 -8.28 1.64 8.40
C VAL A 61 -8.21 1.63 9.93
N PRO A 62 -7.75 0.53 10.57
CA PRO A 62 -7.49 0.55 12.00
C PRO A 62 -6.39 1.58 12.32
N GLN A 63 -6.64 2.47 13.29
CA GLN A 63 -5.66 3.42 13.82
C GLN A 63 -4.52 2.70 14.55
#